data_AF-A0A3D1R411-F1
#
_entry.id   AF-A0A3D1R411-F1
#
_cell.length_a   1.000
_cell.length_b   1.000
_cell.length_c   1.000
_cell.angle_alpha   90.00
_cell.angle_beta   90.00
_cell.angle_gamma   90.00
#
_symmetry.space_group_name_H-M   'P 1'
#
loop_
_entity.id
_entity.type
_entity.pdbx_description
1 polymer ?
#
loop_
_entity_poly.entity_id
_entity_poly.type
_entity_poly.pdbx_seq_one_letter_code
_entity_poly.pdbx_strand_id
1 'polypeptide(L)'
;MKLHTGGSYSFSPIDGDRDAEAASFVFEAASAVEVEKLLEAMYVEPSLRLVDGRLAYCITLPDRDPTPWSIPIRPDDVGRIAAGASRTNTLPTLIRCGETEFDLHEFVRHLEHDWSGRVARALASFGRGELEQAMELLHAVTADNPLGVPAAHHVLGRCYRTLERPPEAIVHYLRSVRASTDGDANLLPYAAGPLSDMGVAFKRLGEVKKAIQCFIHSLHLRPNHPEALLTFFSLFPDDENLVLFGAARALAIGSRNDMVGHYLLNYASARERDLAVLLSMAKAMSREMDLSDWPFRSPRFGRLEAFERGLFGDGEDGAPPPPSALN
;
A
#
# COMPACT_ATOMS: atom_id res chain seq x y z
N MET A 1 -6.52 -16.04 18.46
CA MET A 1 -7.93 -16.11 18.05
C MET A 1 -8.05 -15.35 16.73
N LYS A 2 -8.82 -15.82 15.75
CA LYS A 2 -9.04 -15.04 14.52
C LYS A 2 -9.93 -13.84 14.88
N LEU A 3 -9.42 -12.62 14.74
CA LEU A 3 -10.17 -11.40 15.09
C LEU A 3 -11.34 -11.18 14.12
N HIS A 4 -11.10 -11.40 12.83
CA HIS A 4 -12.13 -11.45 11.78
C HIS A 4 -12.97 -12.72 11.88
N THR A 5 -14.29 -12.55 11.97
CA THR A 5 -15.26 -13.65 12.09
C THR A 5 -16.10 -13.85 10.84
N GLY A 6 -16.14 -12.88 9.94
CA GLY A 6 -16.86 -12.96 8.66
C GLY A 6 -17.19 -11.57 8.12
N GLY A 7 -18.11 -11.48 7.17
CA GLY A 7 -18.58 -10.20 6.68
C GLY A 7 -19.65 -10.37 5.60
N SER A 8 -20.29 -9.27 5.25
CA SER A 8 -21.33 -9.23 4.24
C SER A 8 -21.39 -7.86 3.57
N TYR A 9 -22.11 -7.77 2.46
CA TYR A 9 -22.44 -6.50 1.83
C TYR A 9 -23.94 -6.44 1.52
N SER A 10 -24.47 -5.23 1.54
CA SER A 10 -25.86 -4.93 1.19
C SER A 10 -25.94 -3.74 0.25
N PHE A 11 -27.05 -3.62 -0.45
CA PHE A 11 -27.34 -2.49 -1.33
C PHE A 11 -28.37 -1.58 -0.69
N SER A 12 -28.12 -0.28 -0.79
CA SER A 12 -29.06 0.77 -0.37
C SER A 12 -29.26 1.76 -1.51
N PRO A 13 -30.44 2.35 -1.68
CA PRO A 13 -30.68 3.40 -2.68
C PRO A 13 -29.72 4.59 -2.49
N ILE A 14 -29.30 5.21 -3.58
CA ILE A 14 -28.50 6.43 -3.55
C ILE A 14 -29.45 7.63 -3.40
N ASP A 15 -29.20 8.48 -2.42
CA ASP A 15 -29.99 9.70 -2.23
C ASP A 15 -29.96 10.58 -3.48
N GLY A 16 -31.16 10.91 -3.98
CA GLY A 16 -31.32 11.72 -5.19
C GLY A 16 -31.33 10.93 -6.51
N ASP A 17 -31.16 9.60 -6.47
CA ASP A 17 -31.19 8.74 -7.65
C ASP A 17 -31.91 7.42 -7.37
N ARG A 18 -33.21 7.37 -7.68
CA ARG A 18 -34.09 6.24 -7.31
C ARG A 18 -33.77 4.93 -8.04
N ASP A 19 -33.04 5.00 -9.15
CA ASP A 19 -32.69 3.83 -9.96
C ASP A 19 -31.24 3.36 -9.68
N ALA A 20 -30.54 4.01 -8.76
CA ALA A 20 -29.16 3.67 -8.41
C ALA A 20 -29.07 3.21 -6.95
N GLU A 21 -28.20 2.21 -6.73
CA GLU A 21 -27.90 1.67 -5.41
C GLU A 21 -26.39 1.73 -5.17
N ALA A 22 -26.01 1.92 -3.91
CA ALA A 22 -24.63 1.81 -3.45
C ALA A 22 -24.48 0.57 -2.57
N ALA A 23 -23.37 -0.15 -2.77
CA ALA A 23 -23.00 -1.26 -1.90
C ALA A 23 -22.30 -0.74 -0.65
N SER A 24 -22.65 -1.31 0.50
CA SER A 24 -21.94 -1.10 1.77
C SER A 24 -21.36 -2.43 2.24
N PHE A 25 -20.08 -2.45 2.57
CA PHE A 25 -19.36 -3.63 3.05
C PHE A 25 -19.19 -3.57 4.56
N VAL A 26 -19.54 -4.65 5.26
CA VAL A 26 -19.37 -4.77 6.70
C VAL A 26 -18.58 -6.04 7.03
N PHE A 27 -17.41 -5.84 7.60
CA PHE A 27 -16.59 -6.90 8.18
C PHE A 27 -16.97 -7.10 9.64
N GLU A 28 -17.15 -8.33 10.07
CA GLU A 28 -17.51 -8.70 11.43
C GLU A 28 -16.24 -9.12 12.20
N ALA A 29 -16.12 -8.64 13.44
CA ALA A 29 -15.01 -8.94 14.32
C ALA A 29 -15.45 -9.25 15.76
N ALA A 30 -14.65 -10.06 16.45
CA ALA A 30 -15.01 -10.60 17.76
C ALA A 30 -14.78 -9.64 18.94
N SER A 31 -13.98 -8.59 18.77
CA SER A 31 -13.55 -7.72 19.87
C SER A 31 -13.29 -6.28 19.40
N ALA A 32 -14.10 -5.34 19.87
CA ALA A 32 -13.90 -3.91 19.61
C ALA A 32 -12.54 -3.42 20.12
N VAL A 33 -12.12 -3.85 21.31
CA VAL A 33 -10.83 -3.46 21.91
C VAL A 33 -9.64 -3.93 21.08
N GLU A 34 -9.71 -5.12 20.48
CA GLU A 34 -8.63 -5.60 19.62
C GLU A 34 -8.64 -4.93 18.24
N VAL A 35 -9.82 -4.62 17.70
CA VAL A 35 -9.94 -3.83 16.46
C VAL A 35 -9.39 -2.42 16.66
N GLU A 36 -9.74 -1.75 17.75
CA GLU A 36 -9.22 -0.41 18.07
C GLU A 36 -7.69 -0.42 18.17
N LYS A 37 -7.10 -1.38 18.88
CA LYS A 37 -5.64 -1.57 18.96
C LYS A 37 -4.99 -1.92 17.63
N LEU A 38 -5.71 -2.61 16.74
CA LEU A 38 -5.22 -3.02 15.43
C LEU A 38 -5.23 -1.84 14.46
N LEU A 39 -6.26 -1.00 14.51
CA LEU A 39 -6.40 0.21 13.71
C LEU A 39 -5.53 1.37 14.23
N GLU A 40 -5.19 1.37 15.53
CA GLU A 40 -4.35 2.39 16.15
C GLU A 40 -3.04 2.60 15.37
N ALA A 41 -2.92 3.75 14.72
CA ALA A 41 -1.77 4.19 13.94
C ALA A 41 -1.40 3.32 12.72
N MET A 42 -2.35 2.56 12.16
CA MET A 42 -2.11 1.66 11.01
C MET A 42 -2.89 2.08 9.76
N TYR A 43 -2.29 1.87 8.59
CA TYR A 43 -3.00 2.01 7.32
C TYR A 43 -3.86 0.78 7.05
N VAL A 44 -5.14 1.01 6.70
CA VAL A 44 -6.02 -0.02 6.17
C VAL A 44 -6.03 0.08 4.65
N GLU A 45 -5.62 -0.99 3.98
CA GLU A 45 -5.57 -1.07 2.53
C GLU A 45 -6.81 -1.82 2.00
N PRO A 46 -7.75 -1.13 1.34
CA PRO A 46 -8.80 -1.79 0.58
C PRO A 46 -8.24 -2.36 -0.73
N SER A 47 -8.62 -3.59 -1.07
CA SER A 47 -8.18 -4.23 -2.31
C SER A 47 -9.17 -5.27 -2.80
N LEU A 48 -9.16 -5.51 -4.12
CA LEU A 48 -9.82 -6.67 -4.70
C LEU A 48 -8.81 -7.81 -4.87
N ARG A 49 -9.14 -8.99 -4.35
CA ARG A 49 -8.28 -10.18 -4.41
C ARG A 49 -9.08 -11.40 -4.85
N LEU A 50 -8.37 -12.43 -5.32
CA LEU A 50 -8.95 -13.75 -5.48
C LEU A 50 -8.78 -14.53 -4.18
N VAL A 51 -9.90 -14.93 -3.58
CA VAL A 51 -9.95 -15.82 -2.41
C VAL A 51 -10.69 -17.08 -2.85
N ASP A 52 -10.01 -18.23 -2.76
CA ASP A 52 -10.51 -19.52 -3.26
C ASP A 52 -11.03 -19.46 -4.71
N GLY A 53 -10.31 -18.71 -5.55
CA GLY A 53 -10.64 -18.52 -6.98
C GLY A 53 -11.82 -17.57 -7.25
N ARG A 54 -12.40 -16.94 -6.23
CA ARG A 54 -13.50 -15.97 -6.36
C ARG A 54 -13.04 -14.56 -6.04
N LEU A 55 -13.61 -13.59 -6.73
CA LEU A 55 -13.36 -12.18 -6.42
C LEU A 55 -13.91 -11.86 -5.03
N ALA A 56 -13.11 -11.20 -4.21
CA ALA A 56 -13.49 -10.73 -2.89
C ALA A 56 -13.04 -9.29 -2.70
N TYR A 57 -13.86 -8.50 -2.01
CA TYR A 57 -13.44 -7.23 -1.46
C TYR A 57 -12.74 -7.49 -0.14
N CYS A 58 -11.53 -6.96 -0.01
CA CYS A 58 -10.66 -7.23 1.12
C CYS A 58 -10.20 -5.94 1.78
N ILE A 59 -10.09 -5.98 3.10
CA ILE A 59 -9.26 -5.03 3.85
C ILE A 59 -8.06 -5.77 4.41
N THR A 60 -6.89 -5.13 4.32
CA THR A 60 -5.64 -5.62 4.91
C THR A 60 -5.03 -4.53 5.77
N LEU A 61 -4.33 -4.92 6.83
CA LEU A 61 -3.45 -4.02 7.57
C LEU A 61 -2.01 -4.39 7.23
N PRO A 62 -1.51 -4.01 6.03
CA PRO A 62 -0.23 -4.48 5.51
C PRO A 62 0.95 -4.22 6.47
N ASP A 63 0.81 -3.23 7.35
CA ASP A 63 1.82 -2.85 8.33
C ASP A 63 1.91 -3.81 9.53
N ARG A 64 0.83 -4.50 9.89
CA ARG A 64 0.75 -5.27 11.15
C ARG A 64 0.21 -6.68 10.98
N ASP A 65 -0.86 -6.85 10.22
CA ASP A 65 -1.46 -8.14 9.89
C ASP A 65 -1.75 -8.19 8.38
N PRO A 66 -0.86 -8.82 7.59
CA PRO A 66 -1.04 -8.90 6.15
C PRO A 66 -2.16 -9.87 5.75
N THR A 67 -2.78 -10.58 6.70
CA THR A 67 -3.87 -11.50 6.43
C THR A 67 -5.12 -10.72 6.00
N PRO A 68 -5.60 -10.88 4.75
CA PRO A 68 -6.78 -10.15 4.30
C PRO A 68 -8.02 -10.63 5.03
N TRP A 69 -8.80 -9.67 5.51
CA TRP A 69 -10.20 -9.90 5.83
C TRP A 69 -10.95 -9.78 4.51
N SER A 70 -11.82 -10.73 4.20
CA SER A 70 -12.40 -10.84 2.85
C SER A 70 -13.89 -11.09 2.90
N ILE A 71 -14.59 -10.42 1.99
CA ILE A 71 -16.01 -10.62 1.70
C ILE A 71 -16.10 -11.06 0.24
N PRO A 72 -16.43 -12.33 -0.03
CA PRO A 72 -16.61 -12.83 -1.39
C PRO A 72 -17.73 -12.06 -2.10
N ILE A 73 -17.47 -11.65 -3.34
CA ILE A 73 -18.43 -10.93 -4.18
C ILE A 73 -19.13 -11.93 -5.10
N ARG A 74 -20.45 -11.84 -5.20
CA ARG A 74 -21.20 -12.61 -6.20
C ARG A 74 -20.90 -12.06 -7.60
N PRO A 75 -20.63 -12.91 -8.60
CA PRO A 75 -20.36 -12.45 -9.97
C PRO A 75 -21.42 -11.50 -10.52
N ASP A 76 -22.70 -11.78 -10.24
CA ASP A 76 -23.83 -10.97 -10.71
C ASP A 76 -23.92 -9.58 -10.06
N ASP A 77 -23.29 -9.39 -8.90
CA ASP A 77 -23.29 -8.13 -8.17
C ASP A 77 -22.15 -7.19 -8.58
N VAL A 78 -21.13 -7.68 -9.31
CA VAL A 78 -19.93 -6.90 -9.68
C VAL A 78 -20.29 -5.62 -10.42
N GLY A 79 -21.16 -5.71 -11.43
CA GLY A 79 -21.59 -4.54 -12.22
C GLY A 79 -22.36 -3.52 -11.39
N ARG A 80 -23.20 -3.98 -10.45
CA ARG A 80 -23.98 -3.13 -9.55
C ARG A 80 -23.07 -2.39 -8.57
N ILE A 81 -22.11 -3.10 -7.97
CA ILE A 81 -21.12 -2.52 -7.05
C ILE A 81 -20.28 -1.46 -7.77
N ALA A 82 -19.76 -1.79 -8.96
CA ALA A 82 -18.95 -0.87 -9.75
C ALA A 82 -19.72 0.42 -10.11
N ALA A 83 -20.98 0.28 -10.55
CA ALA A 83 -21.83 1.41 -10.89
C ALA A 83 -22.14 2.29 -9.67
N GLY A 84 -22.44 1.68 -8.53
CA GLY A 84 -22.67 2.39 -7.27
C GLY A 84 -21.43 3.17 -6.81
N ALA A 85 -20.29 2.49 -6.72
CA ALA A 85 -19.02 3.08 -6.30
C ALA A 85 -18.58 4.25 -7.19
N SER A 86 -18.78 4.13 -8.51
CA SER A 86 -18.49 5.21 -9.46
C SER A 86 -19.38 6.44 -9.25
N ARG A 87 -20.67 6.26 -8.93
CA ARG A 87 -21.60 7.38 -8.69
C ARG A 87 -21.34 8.09 -7.37
N THR A 88 -21.02 7.34 -6.32
CA THR A 88 -20.82 7.90 -4.97
C THR A 88 -19.38 8.37 -4.74
N ASN A 89 -18.43 7.96 -5.59
CA ASN A 89 -16.99 8.10 -5.38
C ASN A 89 -16.56 7.62 -3.97
N THR A 90 -17.26 6.61 -3.46
CA THR A 90 -16.96 5.96 -2.19
C THR A 90 -17.57 4.57 -2.18
N LEU A 91 -17.00 3.70 -1.36
CA LEU A 91 -17.54 2.40 -1.02
C LEU A 91 -17.60 2.29 0.50
N PRO A 92 -18.76 2.59 1.15
CA PRO A 92 -18.90 2.50 2.59
C PRO A 92 -18.38 1.15 3.10
N THR A 93 -17.38 1.21 3.97
CA THR A 93 -16.67 0.04 4.46
C THR A 93 -16.53 0.17 5.98
N LEU A 94 -17.07 -0.81 6.70
CA LEU A 94 -17.15 -0.79 8.16
C LEU A 94 -16.56 -2.07 8.76
N ILE A 95 -16.02 -1.98 9.96
CA ILE A 95 -15.82 -3.13 10.85
C ILE A 95 -16.86 -3.05 11.97
N ARG A 96 -17.64 -4.12 12.17
CA ARG A 96 -18.64 -4.24 13.23
C ARG A 96 -18.19 -5.23 14.31
N CYS A 97 -18.39 -4.80 15.56
CA CYS A 97 -18.12 -5.55 16.79
C CYS A 97 -19.32 -5.41 17.73
N GLY A 98 -20.37 -6.22 17.54
CA GLY A 98 -21.62 -6.05 18.27
C GLY A 98 -22.26 -4.69 17.97
N GLU A 99 -22.40 -3.83 18.96
CA GLU A 99 -22.96 -2.47 18.83
C GLU A 99 -21.92 -1.41 18.42
N THR A 100 -20.63 -1.76 18.37
CA THR A 100 -19.56 -0.84 17.98
C THR A 100 -19.24 -0.97 16.50
N GLU A 101 -19.17 0.14 15.78
CA GLU A 101 -18.76 0.20 14.38
C GLU A 101 -17.53 1.10 14.21
N PHE A 102 -16.61 0.68 13.37
CA PHE A 102 -15.44 1.44 12.94
C PHE A 102 -15.60 1.78 11.46
N ASP A 103 -15.73 3.06 11.15
CA ASP A 103 -15.85 3.55 9.77
C ASP A 103 -14.47 3.66 9.11
N LEU A 104 -14.30 2.96 7.99
CA LEU A 104 -13.08 2.97 7.19
C LEU A 104 -13.19 3.87 5.97
N HIS A 105 -14.27 4.66 5.86
CA HIS A 105 -14.58 5.50 4.71
C HIS A 105 -13.43 6.43 4.28
N GLU A 106 -12.64 6.96 5.22
CA GLU A 106 -11.48 7.80 4.89
C GLU A 106 -10.37 7.07 4.12
N PHE A 107 -10.22 5.76 4.32
CA PHE A 107 -9.20 4.94 3.68
C PHE A 107 -9.59 4.49 2.28
N VAL A 108 -10.89 4.40 2.02
CA VAL A 108 -11.46 3.83 0.78
C VAL A 108 -11.91 4.90 -0.20
N ARG A 109 -12.10 6.15 0.25
CA ARG A 109 -12.47 7.27 -0.62
C ARG A 109 -11.31 7.60 -1.59
N HIS A 110 -11.65 8.00 -2.82
CA HIS A 110 -10.72 8.38 -3.88
C HIS A 110 -9.83 7.24 -4.43
N LEU A 111 -9.85 6.06 -3.84
CA LEU A 111 -9.18 4.88 -4.38
C LEU A 111 -10.10 4.13 -5.32
N GLU A 112 -9.85 4.28 -6.61
CA GLU A 112 -10.54 3.52 -7.65
C GLU A 112 -10.07 2.06 -7.67
N HIS A 113 -11.04 1.15 -7.80
CA HIS A 113 -10.81 -0.29 -7.85
C HIS A 113 -11.16 -0.86 -9.23
N ASP A 114 -10.35 -1.81 -9.70
CA ASP A 114 -10.69 -2.62 -10.87
C ASP A 114 -11.68 -3.73 -10.51
N TRP A 115 -12.97 -3.38 -10.53
CA TRP A 115 -14.07 -4.31 -10.24
C TRP A 115 -14.18 -5.47 -11.25
N SER A 116 -13.56 -5.36 -12.43
CA SER A 116 -13.49 -6.49 -13.37
C SER A 116 -12.67 -7.66 -12.82
N GLY A 117 -11.83 -7.40 -11.82
CA GLY A 117 -10.95 -8.38 -11.18
C GLY A 117 -9.73 -8.75 -12.02
N ARG A 118 -9.40 -7.99 -13.07
CA ARG A 118 -8.18 -8.22 -13.86
C ARG A 118 -6.93 -7.94 -13.02
N VAL A 119 -6.90 -6.88 -12.21
CA VAL A 119 -5.81 -6.62 -11.24
C VAL A 119 -5.69 -7.76 -10.22
N ALA A 120 -6.82 -8.26 -9.69
CA ALA A 120 -6.81 -9.37 -8.73
C ALA A 120 -6.24 -10.66 -9.35
N ARG A 121 -6.60 -10.96 -10.60
CA ARG A 121 -6.02 -12.08 -11.37
C ARG A 121 -4.54 -11.86 -11.67
N ALA A 122 -4.15 -10.65 -12.05
CA ALA A 122 -2.76 -10.31 -12.33
C ALA A 122 -1.87 -10.42 -11.10
N LEU A 123 -2.37 -10.02 -9.92
CA LEU A 123 -1.68 -10.25 -8.64
C LEU A 123 -1.47 -11.74 -8.35
N ALA A 124 -2.47 -12.58 -8.63
CA ALA A 124 -2.34 -14.03 -8.52
C ALA A 124 -1.29 -14.59 -9.50
N SER A 125 -1.33 -14.19 -10.77
CA SER A 125 -0.34 -14.60 -11.79
C SER A 125 1.08 -14.13 -11.42
N PHE A 126 1.23 -12.89 -10.96
CA PHE A 126 2.49 -12.35 -10.45
C PHE A 126 3.03 -13.18 -9.28
N GLY A 127 2.17 -13.54 -8.31
CA GLY A 127 2.53 -14.39 -7.18
C GLY A 127 3.00 -15.80 -7.58
N ARG A 128 2.58 -16.30 -8.76
CA ARG A 128 3.05 -17.55 -9.36
C ARG A 128 4.29 -17.37 -10.26
N GLY A 129 4.76 -16.13 -10.46
CA GLY A 129 5.87 -15.83 -11.36
C GLY A 129 5.49 -15.78 -12.85
N GLU A 130 4.20 -15.81 -13.18
CA GLU A 130 3.67 -15.74 -14.55
C GLU A 130 3.59 -14.27 -15.01
N LEU A 131 4.76 -13.65 -15.20
CA LEU A 131 4.87 -12.20 -15.41
C LEU A 131 4.19 -11.73 -16.70
N GLU A 132 4.29 -12.50 -17.79
CA GLU A 132 3.68 -12.16 -19.07
C GLU A 132 2.15 -12.09 -18.95
N GLN A 133 1.53 -13.10 -18.31
CA GLN A 133 0.09 -13.13 -18.08
C GLN A 133 -0.35 -12.00 -17.15
N ALA A 134 0.41 -11.72 -16.09
CA ALA A 134 0.12 -10.60 -15.21
C ALA A 134 0.14 -9.28 -15.98
N MET A 135 1.17 -9.05 -16.80
CA MET A 135 1.32 -7.82 -17.58
C MET A 135 0.23 -7.67 -18.64
N GLU A 136 -0.18 -8.74 -19.33
CA GLU A 136 -1.28 -8.71 -20.31
C GLU A 136 -2.58 -8.19 -19.67
N LEU A 137 -2.97 -8.76 -18.52
CA LEU A 137 -4.15 -8.35 -17.77
C LEU A 137 -4.07 -6.89 -17.32
N LEU A 138 -2.91 -6.46 -16.85
CA LEU A 138 -2.69 -5.10 -16.34
C LEU A 138 -2.68 -4.07 -17.47
N HIS A 139 -2.09 -4.40 -18.62
CA HIS A 139 -2.11 -3.52 -19.79
C HIS A 139 -3.53 -3.28 -20.28
N ALA A 140 -4.39 -4.30 -20.27
CA ALA A 140 -5.82 -4.12 -20.56
C ALA A 140 -6.50 -3.15 -19.58
N VAL A 141 -6.22 -3.24 -18.27
CA VAL A 141 -6.76 -2.30 -17.27
C VAL A 141 -6.29 -0.87 -17.54
N THR A 142 -4.99 -0.68 -17.78
CA THR A 142 -4.43 0.65 -18.02
C THR A 142 -4.77 1.20 -19.40
N ALA A 143 -5.24 0.39 -20.35
CA ALA A 143 -5.74 0.87 -21.63
C ALA A 143 -7.16 1.46 -21.47
N ASP A 144 -8.01 0.79 -20.69
CA ASP A 144 -9.37 1.23 -20.42
C ASP A 144 -9.41 2.46 -19.49
N ASN A 145 -8.50 2.49 -18.50
CA ASN A 145 -8.39 3.59 -17.54
C ASN A 145 -6.90 3.87 -17.18
N PRO A 146 -6.18 4.67 -18.00
CA PRO A 146 -4.74 4.87 -17.87
C PRO A 146 -4.23 5.55 -16.59
N LEU A 147 -5.11 6.16 -15.80
CA LEU A 147 -4.73 6.88 -14.58
C LEU A 147 -5.63 6.55 -13.38
N GLY A 148 -6.69 5.77 -13.55
CA GLY A 148 -7.67 5.58 -12.48
C GLY A 148 -7.38 4.41 -11.55
N VAL A 149 -6.58 3.41 -11.92
CA VAL A 149 -6.34 2.24 -11.02
C VAL A 149 -4.88 2.20 -10.51
N PRO A 150 -4.57 2.82 -9.36
CA PRO A 150 -3.22 2.85 -8.78
C PRO A 150 -2.56 1.47 -8.68
N ALA A 151 -3.34 0.46 -8.27
CA ALA A 151 -2.86 -0.90 -8.09
C ALA A 151 -2.38 -1.55 -9.38
N ALA A 152 -3.00 -1.24 -10.53
CA ALA A 152 -2.57 -1.79 -11.80
C ALA A 152 -1.14 -1.35 -12.14
N HIS A 153 -0.87 -0.06 -11.96
CA HIS A 153 0.45 0.52 -12.16
C HIS A 153 1.47 0.04 -11.12
N HIS A 154 1.08 -0.13 -9.86
CA HIS A 154 1.98 -0.66 -8.83
C HIS A 154 2.47 -2.07 -9.19
N VAL A 155 1.55 -2.94 -9.61
CA VAL A 155 1.88 -4.32 -10.00
C VAL A 155 2.71 -4.36 -11.28
N LEU A 156 2.41 -3.54 -12.28
CA LEU A 156 3.25 -3.41 -13.49
C LEU A 156 4.67 -3.00 -13.14
N GLY A 157 4.84 -2.02 -12.24
CA GLY A 157 6.17 -1.61 -11.77
C GLY A 157 6.92 -2.77 -11.11
N ARG A 158 6.24 -3.59 -10.30
CA ARG A 158 6.82 -4.81 -9.71
C ARG A 158 7.20 -5.84 -10.77
N CYS A 159 6.38 -6.05 -11.81
CA CYS A 159 6.73 -6.92 -12.93
C CYS A 159 8.02 -6.45 -13.61
N TYR A 160 8.12 -5.19 -14.00
CA TYR A 160 9.32 -4.64 -14.63
C TYR A 160 10.55 -4.71 -13.73
N ARG A 161 10.39 -4.47 -12.42
CA ARG A 161 11.49 -4.62 -11.45
C ARG A 161 11.99 -6.07 -11.37
N THR A 162 11.09 -7.06 -11.41
CA THR A 162 11.45 -8.49 -11.45
C THR A 162 12.15 -8.86 -12.76
N LEU A 163 11.77 -8.23 -13.87
CA LEU A 163 12.42 -8.37 -15.19
C LEU A 163 13.76 -7.59 -15.31
N GLU A 164 14.27 -7.03 -14.21
CA GLU A 164 15.48 -6.20 -14.20
C GLU A 164 15.43 -4.99 -15.16
N ARG A 165 14.24 -4.39 -15.29
CA ARG A 165 13.96 -3.20 -16.09
C ARG A 165 13.59 -2.00 -15.21
N PRO A 166 14.54 -1.43 -14.42
CA PRO A 166 14.25 -0.38 -13.46
C PRO A 166 13.70 0.93 -14.06
N PRO A 167 14.13 1.41 -15.25
CA PRO A 167 13.54 2.62 -15.83
C PRO A 167 12.03 2.48 -16.08
N GLU A 168 11.60 1.35 -16.64
CA GLU A 168 10.18 1.06 -16.89
C GLU A 168 9.41 0.85 -15.58
N ALA A 169 10.04 0.22 -14.58
CA ALA A 169 9.45 0.09 -13.26
C ALA A 169 9.12 1.46 -12.63
N ILE A 170 10.07 2.42 -12.70
CA ILE A 170 9.90 3.78 -12.18
C ILE A 170 8.73 4.50 -12.85
N VAL A 171 8.57 4.37 -14.17
CA VAL A 171 7.44 4.95 -14.90
C VAL A 171 6.11 4.46 -14.33
N HIS A 172 5.98 3.15 -14.11
CA HIS A 172 4.76 2.56 -13.57
C HIS A 172 4.55 2.91 -12.09
N TYR A 173 5.60 2.92 -11.26
CA TYR A 173 5.47 3.39 -9.89
C TYR A 173 5.03 4.85 -9.80
N LEU A 174 5.60 5.74 -10.63
CA LEU A 174 5.19 7.16 -10.67
C LEU A 174 3.72 7.32 -11.07
N ARG A 175 3.25 6.56 -12.07
CA ARG A 175 1.82 6.56 -12.45
C ARG A 175 0.93 6.07 -11.30
N SER A 176 1.36 5.07 -10.55
CA SER A 176 0.64 4.60 -9.35
C SER A 176 0.55 5.70 -8.29
N VAL A 177 1.65 6.42 -8.02
CA VAL A 177 1.68 7.55 -7.07
C VAL A 177 0.74 8.68 -7.53
N ARG A 178 0.76 9.05 -8.82
CA ARG A 178 -0.12 10.09 -9.39
C ARG A 178 -1.59 9.74 -9.29
N ALA A 179 -1.93 8.46 -9.43
CA ALA A 179 -3.30 7.96 -9.29
C ALA A 179 -3.74 7.88 -7.82
N SER A 180 -2.82 7.99 -6.87
CA SER A 180 -3.07 7.82 -5.43
C SER A 180 -3.25 9.17 -4.75
N THR A 181 -4.14 10.01 -5.26
CA THR A 181 -4.43 11.32 -4.70
C THR A 181 -5.91 11.52 -4.39
N ASP A 182 -6.21 12.39 -3.44
CA ASP A 182 -7.57 12.91 -3.28
C ASP A 182 -7.91 13.97 -4.35
N GLY A 183 -9.10 14.56 -4.25
CA GLY A 183 -9.56 15.61 -5.18
C GLY A 183 -8.73 16.89 -5.17
N ASP A 184 -7.91 17.11 -4.15
CA ASP A 184 -7.05 18.29 -3.97
C ASP A 184 -5.57 17.98 -4.26
N ALA A 185 -5.29 16.85 -4.92
CA ALA A 185 -3.96 16.36 -5.26
C ALA A 185 -3.05 16.09 -4.03
N ASN A 186 -3.65 15.80 -2.88
CA ASN A 186 -2.92 15.31 -1.72
C ASN A 186 -2.67 13.81 -1.87
N LEU A 187 -1.44 13.37 -1.59
CA LEU A 187 -1.08 11.95 -1.67
C LEU A 187 -1.80 11.12 -0.59
N LEU A 188 -2.48 10.06 -1.02
CA LEU A 188 -3.12 9.08 -0.14
C LEU A 188 -2.07 8.13 0.45
N PRO A 189 -2.31 7.52 1.63
CA PRO A 189 -1.39 6.56 2.24
C PRO A 189 -1.04 5.36 1.34
N TYR A 190 -1.91 4.99 0.40
CA TYR A 190 -1.64 3.96 -0.60
C TYR A 190 -0.32 4.20 -1.35
N ALA A 191 0.00 5.46 -1.67
CA ALA A 191 1.18 5.84 -2.43
C ALA A 191 2.51 5.44 -1.76
N ALA A 192 2.52 5.16 -0.45
CA ALA A 192 3.74 4.75 0.25
C ALA A 192 4.36 3.47 -0.31
N GLY A 193 3.55 2.47 -0.66
CA GLY A 193 4.04 1.21 -1.25
C GLY A 193 4.76 1.42 -2.58
N PRO A 194 4.11 2.03 -3.59
CA PRO A 194 4.76 2.41 -4.84
C PRO A 194 6.01 3.30 -4.65
N LEU A 195 5.98 4.25 -3.71
CA LEU A 195 7.14 5.11 -3.40
C LEU A 195 8.32 4.30 -2.86
N SER A 196 8.12 3.38 -1.92
CA SER A 196 9.21 2.53 -1.41
C SER A 196 9.81 1.65 -2.49
N ASP A 197 8.96 1.06 -3.34
CA ASP A 197 9.39 0.23 -4.47
C ASP A 197 10.17 1.06 -5.53
N MET A 198 9.72 2.29 -5.78
CA MET A 198 10.42 3.23 -6.66
C MET A 198 11.77 3.66 -6.08
N GLY A 199 11.87 3.82 -4.76
CA GLY A 199 13.14 4.09 -4.07
C GLY A 199 14.17 2.98 -4.31
N VAL A 200 13.75 1.71 -4.25
CA VAL A 200 14.58 0.57 -4.60
C VAL A 200 15.04 0.64 -6.07
N ALA A 201 14.13 0.97 -6.99
CA ALA A 201 14.47 1.08 -8.41
C ALA A 201 15.47 2.22 -8.69
N PHE A 202 15.30 3.40 -8.09
CA PHE A 202 16.28 4.48 -8.19
C PHE A 202 17.64 4.11 -7.59
N LYS A 203 17.65 3.41 -6.45
CA LYS A 203 18.91 2.94 -5.85
C LYS A 203 19.66 2.00 -6.79
N ARG A 204 18.96 1.11 -7.50
CA ARG A 204 19.55 0.22 -8.52
C ARG A 204 20.17 0.98 -9.69
N LEU A 205 19.60 2.14 -10.05
CA LEU A 205 20.15 3.02 -11.09
C LEU A 205 21.29 3.94 -10.60
N GLY A 206 21.66 3.88 -9.32
CA GLY A 206 22.66 4.79 -8.73
C GLY A 206 22.11 6.19 -8.37
N GLU A 207 20.82 6.42 -8.57
CA GLU A 207 20.11 7.68 -8.28
C GLU A 207 19.81 7.82 -6.77
N VAL A 208 20.86 7.85 -5.95
CA VAL A 208 20.79 7.77 -4.49
C VAL A 208 19.91 8.86 -3.87
N LYS A 209 20.00 10.11 -4.35
CA LYS A 209 19.19 11.22 -3.82
C LYS A 209 17.70 11.01 -4.05
N LYS A 210 17.32 10.58 -5.25
CA LYS A 210 15.92 10.26 -5.61
C LYS A 210 15.40 9.08 -4.80
N ALA A 211 16.24 8.06 -4.60
CA ALA A 211 15.89 6.92 -3.75
C ALA A 211 15.56 7.34 -2.32
N ILE A 212 16.42 8.16 -1.69
CA ILE A 212 16.20 8.68 -0.33
C ILE A 212 14.90 9.50 -0.27
N GLN A 213 14.66 10.39 -1.23
CA GLN A 213 13.41 11.17 -1.28
C GLN A 213 12.17 10.27 -1.36
N CYS A 214 12.19 9.22 -2.18
CA CYS A 214 11.09 8.27 -2.26
C CYS A 214 10.80 7.60 -0.90
N PHE A 215 11.84 7.15 -0.19
CA PHE A 215 11.67 6.57 1.14
C PHE A 215 11.18 7.57 2.18
N ILE A 216 11.69 8.81 2.18
CA ILE A 216 11.21 9.87 3.08
C ILE A 216 9.72 10.12 2.85
N HIS A 217 9.28 10.26 1.60
CA HIS A 217 7.86 10.47 1.31
C HIS A 217 7.01 9.24 1.64
N SER A 218 7.50 8.03 1.35
CA SER A 218 6.83 6.79 1.76
C SER A 218 6.62 6.74 3.28
N LEU A 219 7.66 7.01 4.06
CA LEU A 219 7.63 6.95 5.52
C LEU A 219 6.91 8.16 6.13
N HIS A 220 6.77 9.28 5.41
CA HIS A 220 5.90 10.38 5.82
C HIS A 220 4.42 10.03 5.66
N LEU A 221 4.07 9.33 4.57
CA LEU A 221 2.70 8.84 4.34
C LEU A 221 2.35 7.65 5.24
N ARG A 222 3.30 6.74 5.43
CA ARG A 222 3.18 5.58 6.32
C ARG A 222 4.40 5.42 7.24
N PRO A 223 4.48 6.18 8.37
CA PRO A 223 5.57 6.06 9.36
C PRO A 223 5.77 4.67 9.97
N ASN A 224 4.70 3.90 10.01
CA ASN A 224 4.62 2.54 10.50
C ASN A 224 4.63 1.50 9.35
N HIS A 225 5.34 1.77 8.25
CA HIS A 225 5.50 0.84 7.13
C HIS A 225 6.78 -0.01 7.29
N PRO A 226 6.69 -1.27 7.78
CA PRO A 226 7.88 -2.02 8.17
C PRO A 226 8.78 -2.37 6.99
N GLU A 227 8.21 -2.74 5.84
CA GLU A 227 8.99 -3.07 4.65
C GLU A 227 9.81 -1.87 4.16
N ALA A 228 9.22 -0.66 4.13
CA ALA A 228 9.95 0.56 3.78
C ALA A 228 11.05 0.90 4.80
N LEU A 229 10.79 0.77 6.11
CA LEU A 229 11.79 1.01 7.16
C LEU A 229 12.98 0.05 7.00
N LEU A 230 12.70 -1.25 6.93
CA LEU A 230 13.68 -2.32 6.80
C LEU A 230 14.51 -2.16 5.52
N THR A 231 13.85 -1.87 4.40
CA THR A 231 14.51 -1.63 3.12
C THR A 231 15.38 -0.38 3.16
N PHE A 232 14.88 0.72 3.72
CA PHE A 232 15.61 1.98 3.78
C PHE A 232 16.95 1.83 4.49
N PHE A 233 16.98 1.36 5.74
CA PHE A 233 18.26 1.24 6.44
C PHE A 233 19.15 0.14 5.84
N SER A 234 18.58 -0.90 5.22
CA SER A 234 19.38 -1.91 4.52
C SER A 234 20.07 -1.34 3.28
N LEU A 235 19.49 -0.34 2.62
CA LEU A 235 20.08 0.32 1.45
C LEU A 235 20.99 1.51 1.81
N PHE A 236 20.82 2.06 3.01
CA PHE A 236 21.58 3.20 3.54
C PHE A 236 22.09 2.92 4.98
N PRO A 237 22.96 1.92 5.18
CA PRO A 237 23.35 1.43 6.51
C PRO A 237 24.51 2.21 7.16
N ASP A 238 24.63 3.50 6.89
CA ASP A 238 25.82 4.26 7.27
C ASP A 238 25.91 4.50 8.79
N ASP A 239 24.77 4.65 9.46
CA ASP A 239 24.67 4.84 10.92
C ASP A 239 23.97 3.64 11.57
N GLU A 240 24.67 2.99 12.51
CA GLU A 240 24.12 1.86 13.26
C GLU A 240 22.88 2.24 14.06
N ASN A 241 22.83 3.45 14.61
CA ASN A 241 21.67 3.88 15.39
C ASN A 241 20.43 3.96 14.49
N LEU A 242 20.60 4.39 13.23
CA LEU A 242 19.51 4.42 12.25
C LEU A 242 19.06 3.00 11.86
N VAL A 243 20.02 2.07 11.70
CA VAL A 243 19.74 0.64 11.44
C VAL A 243 18.95 0.03 12.60
N LEU A 244 19.44 0.22 13.83
CA LEU A 244 18.77 -0.28 15.03
C LEU A 244 17.40 0.37 15.20
N PHE A 245 17.27 1.68 14.95
CA PHE A 245 16.01 2.40 15.04
C PHE A 245 14.95 1.83 14.09
N GLY A 246 15.31 1.63 12.81
CA GLY A 246 14.39 1.04 11.83
C GLY A 246 14.01 -0.40 12.19
N ALA A 247 14.98 -1.21 12.64
CA ALA A 247 14.72 -2.57 13.08
C ALA A 247 13.81 -2.64 14.33
N ALA A 248 14.07 -1.78 15.32
CA ALA A 248 13.25 -1.68 16.53
C ALA A 248 11.84 -1.21 16.21
N ARG A 249 11.68 -0.24 15.31
CA ARG A 249 10.36 0.24 14.88
C ARG A 249 9.58 -0.84 14.16
N ALA A 250 10.21 -1.58 13.24
CA ALA A 250 9.59 -2.72 12.60
C ALA A 250 9.11 -3.78 13.63
N LEU A 251 9.93 -4.09 14.65
CA LEU A 251 9.55 -4.99 15.74
C LEU A 251 8.40 -4.45 16.59
N ALA A 252 8.42 -3.15 16.92
CA ALA A 252 7.37 -2.50 17.71
C ALA A 252 6.01 -2.55 16.99
N ILE A 253 6.01 -2.38 15.66
CA ILE A 253 4.80 -2.50 14.82
C ILE A 253 4.26 -3.94 14.83
N GLY A 254 5.12 -4.94 15.01
CA GLY A 254 4.75 -6.35 15.06
C GLY A 254 5.45 -7.25 14.04
N SER A 255 6.50 -6.75 13.36
CA SER A 255 7.28 -7.54 12.42
C SER A 255 7.90 -8.77 13.09
N ARG A 256 7.90 -9.90 12.36
CA ARG A 256 8.49 -11.15 12.86
C ARG A 256 10.02 -11.03 12.97
N ASN A 257 10.59 -11.66 14.00
CA ASN A 257 12.03 -11.62 14.27
C ASN A 257 12.88 -12.17 13.11
N ASP A 258 12.39 -13.18 12.39
CA ASP A 258 13.08 -13.76 11.23
C ASP A 258 13.17 -12.76 10.07
N MET A 259 12.10 -12.01 9.81
CA MET A 259 12.08 -10.95 8.81
C MET A 259 13.07 -9.84 9.17
N VAL A 260 13.04 -9.32 10.40
CA VAL A 260 13.96 -8.27 10.85
C VAL A 260 15.41 -8.76 10.83
N GLY A 261 15.64 -10.00 11.28
CA GLY A 261 16.95 -10.64 11.26
C GLY A 261 17.52 -10.77 9.84
N HIS A 262 16.70 -11.07 8.83
CA HIS A 262 17.12 -11.13 7.43
C HIS A 262 17.69 -9.79 6.94
N TYR A 263 17.03 -8.66 7.25
CA TYR A 263 17.54 -7.33 6.88
C TYR A 263 18.80 -6.93 7.66
N LEU A 264 18.88 -7.28 8.95
CA LEU A 264 20.07 -7.01 9.76
C LEU A 264 21.27 -7.87 9.37
N LEU A 265 21.08 -9.05 8.78
CA LEU A 265 22.17 -9.97 8.43
C LEU A 265 23.19 -9.31 7.48
N ASN A 266 22.72 -8.60 6.46
CA ASN A 266 23.61 -7.91 5.50
C ASN A 266 24.48 -6.86 6.21
N TYR A 267 23.87 -6.08 7.10
CA TYR A 267 24.59 -5.09 7.91
C TYR A 267 25.60 -5.77 8.84
N ALA A 268 25.17 -6.82 9.54
CA ALA A 268 25.98 -7.56 10.49
C ALA A 268 27.24 -8.14 9.83
N SER A 269 27.08 -8.82 8.70
CA SER A 269 28.18 -9.40 7.95
C SER A 269 29.14 -8.34 7.40
N ALA A 270 28.64 -7.23 6.87
CA ALA A 270 29.47 -6.17 6.28
C ALA A 270 30.30 -5.39 7.31
N ARG A 271 29.93 -5.45 8.60
CA ARG A 271 30.57 -4.69 9.69
C ARG A 271 31.11 -5.59 10.81
N GLU A 272 31.20 -6.90 10.57
CA GLU A 272 31.67 -7.90 11.55
C GLU A 272 30.93 -7.81 12.90
N ARG A 273 29.64 -7.50 12.86
CA ARG A 273 28.78 -7.41 14.04
C ARG A 273 28.07 -8.73 14.28
N ASP A 274 27.86 -9.06 15.54
CA ASP A 274 27.03 -10.21 15.92
C ASP A 274 25.53 -9.89 15.70
N LEU A 275 24.88 -10.70 14.86
CA LEU A 275 23.46 -10.54 14.52
C LEU A 275 22.55 -10.70 15.75
N ALA A 276 22.85 -11.63 16.65
CA ALA A 276 22.06 -11.85 17.84
C ALA A 276 22.13 -10.66 18.80
N VAL A 277 23.31 -10.01 18.90
CA VAL A 277 23.48 -8.76 19.65
C VAL A 277 22.64 -7.63 19.04
N LEU A 278 22.74 -7.41 17.72
CA LEU A 278 21.94 -6.37 17.04
C LEU A 278 20.43 -6.59 17.21
N LEU A 279 19.97 -7.84 17.06
CA LEU A 279 18.57 -8.19 17.25
C LEU A 279 18.13 -7.99 18.71
N SER A 280 19.00 -8.29 19.68
CA SER A 280 18.72 -8.03 21.10
C SER A 280 18.60 -6.54 21.39
N MET A 281 19.47 -5.70 20.82
CA MET A 281 19.42 -4.25 20.96
C MET A 281 18.13 -3.68 20.34
N ALA A 282 17.77 -4.11 19.13
CA ALA A 282 16.54 -3.69 18.47
C ALA A 282 15.29 -4.08 19.27
N LYS A 283 15.26 -5.28 19.86
CA LYS A 283 14.16 -5.74 20.74
C LYS A 283 14.05 -4.97 22.05
N ALA A 284 15.18 -4.51 22.60
CA ALA A 284 15.15 -3.68 23.80
C ALA A 284 14.52 -2.32 23.48
N MET A 285 15.01 -1.66 22.43
CA MET A 285 14.51 -0.37 21.98
C MET A 285 13.04 -0.41 21.53
N SER A 286 12.59 -1.50 20.90
CA SER A 286 11.22 -1.63 20.42
C SER A 286 10.17 -1.59 21.54
N ARG A 287 10.54 -1.97 22.77
CA ARG A 287 9.62 -1.99 23.93
C ARG A 287 9.29 -0.62 24.46
N GLU A 288 10.16 0.35 24.20
CA GLU A 288 10.07 1.73 24.68
C GLU A 288 9.57 2.67 23.57
N MET A 289 9.30 2.12 22.38
CA MET A 289 9.04 2.91 21.20
C MET A 289 7.57 3.34 21.13
N ASP A 290 7.36 4.65 21.03
CA ASP A 290 6.05 5.24 20.82
C ASP A 290 5.69 5.21 19.32
N LEU A 291 4.62 4.47 18.99
CA LEU A 291 4.09 4.38 17.63
C LEU A 291 3.01 5.43 17.34
N SER A 292 2.61 6.23 18.34
CA SER A 292 1.53 7.19 18.26
C SER A 292 1.87 8.46 17.47
N ASP A 293 3.15 8.66 17.14
CA ASP A 293 3.64 9.73 16.27
C ASP A 293 3.31 9.41 14.79
N TRP A 294 2.01 9.28 14.51
CA TRP A 294 1.42 8.94 13.25
C TRP A 294 0.40 10.01 12.81
N PRO A 295 0.37 10.40 11.52
CA PRO A 295 -0.40 11.53 11.03
C PRO A 295 -1.93 11.45 11.12
N PHE A 296 -2.58 10.43 11.69
CA PHE A 296 -4.06 10.42 11.80
C PHE A 296 -4.63 11.51 12.70
N ARG A 297 -3.84 12.13 13.58
CA ARG A 297 -4.32 13.33 14.30
C ARG A 297 -4.33 14.59 13.43
N SER A 298 -3.59 14.62 12.31
CA SER A 298 -3.55 15.74 11.35
C SER A 298 -2.79 15.32 10.08
N PRO A 299 -3.43 14.62 9.12
CA PRO A 299 -2.72 14.17 7.95
C PRO A 299 -2.40 15.36 7.05
N ARG A 300 -1.17 15.86 7.16
CA ARG A 300 -0.59 16.74 6.15
C ARG A 300 0.03 15.85 5.10
N PHE A 301 -0.84 15.30 4.27
CA PHE A 301 -0.46 14.60 3.06
C PHE A 301 0.37 15.55 2.20
N GLY A 302 1.58 15.11 1.81
CA GLY A 302 2.40 15.89 0.90
C GLY A 302 1.63 16.11 -0.41
N ARG A 303 1.65 17.32 -0.94
CA ARG A 303 1.10 17.59 -2.27
C ARG A 303 1.90 16.85 -3.32
N LEU A 304 1.21 16.24 -4.29
CA LEU A 304 1.85 15.56 -5.42
C LEU A 304 2.89 16.47 -6.11
N GLU A 305 2.52 17.73 -6.36
CA GLU A 305 3.42 18.71 -6.99
C GLU A 305 4.71 18.95 -6.18
N ALA A 306 4.62 19.03 -4.85
CA ALA A 306 5.78 19.23 -4.00
C ALA A 306 6.72 18.01 -4.02
N PHE A 307 6.13 16.81 -4.07
CA PHE A 307 6.88 15.57 -4.25
C PHE A 307 7.59 15.53 -5.61
N GLU A 308 6.88 15.80 -6.71
CA GLU A 308 7.46 15.76 -8.06
C GLU A 308 8.55 16.81 -8.24
N ARG A 309 8.34 18.02 -7.71
CA ARG A 309 9.37 19.07 -7.71
C ARG A 309 10.61 18.65 -6.94
N GLY A 310 10.43 18.02 -5.78
CA GLY A 310 11.55 17.47 -5.00
C GLY A 310 12.33 16.40 -5.78
N LEU A 311 11.62 15.54 -6.50
CA LEU A 311 12.18 14.38 -7.20
C LEU A 311 12.89 14.74 -8.52
N PHE A 312 12.38 15.71 -9.26
CA PHE A 312 12.87 16.05 -10.61
C PHE A 312 13.50 17.46 -10.74
N GLY A 313 13.24 18.38 -9.81
CA GLY A 313 13.73 19.76 -9.86
C GLY A 313 12.91 20.68 -10.79
N ASP A 314 13.27 21.97 -10.85
CA ASP A 314 12.56 23.02 -11.62
C ASP A 314 13.10 23.25 -13.07
N GLY A 315 14.01 22.39 -13.58
CA GLY A 315 14.68 22.57 -14.89
C GLY A 315 14.09 21.75 -16.04
N GLU A 316 14.45 22.04 -17.30
CA GLU A 316 13.98 21.31 -18.50
C GLU A 316 14.36 19.81 -18.52
N ASP A 317 15.42 19.40 -17.80
CA ASP A 317 15.78 17.99 -17.52
C ASP A 317 14.97 17.36 -16.36
N GLY A 318 14.18 18.18 -15.68
CA GLY A 318 13.31 17.85 -14.54
C GLY A 318 11.83 17.68 -14.93
N ALA A 319 11.51 17.65 -16.22
CA ALA A 319 10.19 17.21 -16.64
C ALA A 319 10.06 15.70 -16.33
N PRO A 320 8.99 15.26 -15.64
CA PRO A 320 8.66 13.84 -15.63
C PRO A 320 8.59 13.36 -17.09
N PRO A 321 9.02 12.11 -17.40
CA PRO A 321 9.10 11.65 -18.78
C PRO A 321 7.79 11.95 -19.50
N PRO A 322 7.83 12.63 -20.66
CA PRO A 322 6.63 13.12 -21.31
C PRO A 322 5.70 11.94 -21.61
N PRO A 323 4.37 12.13 -21.63
CA PRO A 323 3.42 11.10 -22.00
C PRO A 323 3.74 10.42 -23.34
N SER A 324 4.45 11.12 -24.22
CA SER A 324 4.87 10.65 -25.54
C SER A 324 6.12 9.76 -25.55
N ALA A 325 6.85 9.63 -24.43
CA ALA A 325 7.89 8.61 -24.27
C ALA A 325 7.30 7.23 -23.92
N LEU A 326 5.97 7.08 -24.02
CA LEU A 326 5.16 5.96 -23.53
C LEU A 326 4.35 5.28 -24.66
N ASN A 327 4.84 5.36 -25.90
CA ASN A 327 4.40 4.50 -27.00
C ASN A 327 5.37 3.34 -27.19
#